data_AF-A0A388SN34-F1
#
_entry.id   AF-A0A388SN34-F1
#
_cell.length_a   1.000
_cell.length_b   1.000
_cell.length_c   1.000
_cell.angle_alpha   90.00
_cell.angle_beta   90.00
_cell.angle_gamma   90.00
#
_symmetry.space_group_name_H-M   'P 1'
#
loop_
_entity.id
_entity.type
_entity.pdbx_description
1 polymer ?
#
loop_
_entity_poly.entity_id
_entity_poly.type
_entity_poly.pdbx_seq_one_letter_code
_entity_poly.pdbx_strand_id
1 'polypeptide(L)'
;MRRFRELYAEIPRKNGKSMLGAIIGNYLLVADSEPGAEVYSGATTLDQALEVFRPAWMMTLRNHAYREHFGIDLGGTEKNPGTIYQLASASRFEAVVGKPGDGASPHGALVDEFHEHKTPDLYDTMKTGMGARTQPLLVVITTAGVDTSAPCYEHRDRLAKELEAGALDPTVLVIMFGVDESDDWKDFAVWRKANPNFGVSLHEDYLRARYREAMTSPARRNIILCKHLNKWMNAGQAWTDMVKWAECAAPGMRIEDFAGHRAWLGLDLASRTDVASLLAVVEDGELLRVFARHYLPSDTVEKPQNAHYRTFRDVGALTVSDGARTDFGQIEDDMRAWADLLDVKAIGYDPREATFLMDRVARWAKFDIVEVTQGPGNLSEPMKELEARIAARTIRHADDPVLTWMMGNVVLKQARGGGPVKYFYPTKERESSKIDGAVALIMAVGRALAAPAEEPEIFAEVW
;
A
#
# COMPACT_ATOMS: atom_id res chain seq x y z
N MET A 1 31.23 28.37 -0.31
CA MET A 1 30.96 27.13 0.42
C MET A 1 29.45 26.89 0.41
N ARG A 2 29.01 25.71 -0.05
CA ARG A 2 27.58 25.38 -0.23
C ARG A 2 26.85 25.25 1.13
N ARG A 3 25.62 25.76 1.21
CA ARG A 3 24.73 25.60 2.38
C ARG A 3 24.27 24.15 2.57
N PHE A 4 23.75 23.54 1.51
CA PHE A 4 23.20 22.17 1.54
C PHE A 4 24.19 21.16 0.94
N ARG A 5 24.35 20.00 1.56
CA ARG A 5 25.19 18.88 1.10
C ARG A 5 24.36 17.68 0.65
N GLU A 6 23.08 17.65 0.98
CA GLU A 6 22.12 16.66 0.49
C GLU A 6 20.84 17.37 0.04
N LEU A 7 20.34 16.98 -1.13
CA LEU A 7 19.02 17.34 -1.65
C LEU A 7 18.21 16.06 -1.80
N TYR A 8 17.09 15.96 -1.10
CA TYR A 8 16.07 14.95 -1.35
C TYR A 8 14.86 15.61 -2.02
N ALA A 9 14.57 15.20 -3.25
CA ALA A 9 13.49 15.74 -4.06
C ALA A 9 12.52 14.62 -4.49
N GLU A 10 11.36 14.56 -3.85
CA GLU A 10 10.25 13.68 -4.20
C GLU A 10 9.24 14.44 -5.06
N ILE A 11 9.21 14.13 -6.36
CA ILE A 11 8.45 14.91 -7.35
C ILE A 11 7.70 13.95 -8.28
N PRO A 12 6.37 14.10 -8.47
CA PRO A 12 5.60 13.20 -9.31
C PRO A 12 6.05 13.17 -10.78
N ARG A 13 5.64 12.12 -11.48
CA ARG A 13 6.10 11.82 -12.84
C ARG A 13 5.76 12.97 -13.81
N LYS A 14 6.68 13.26 -14.73
CA LYS A 14 6.60 14.33 -15.77
C LYS A 14 6.75 15.77 -15.26
N ASN A 15 7.19 15.97 -14.02
CA ASN A 15 7.52 17.29 -13.46
C ASN A 15 9.01 17.67 -13.57
N GLY A 16 9.75 17.10 -14.54
CA GLY A 16 11.10 17.58 -14.89
C GLY A 16 12.22 17.26 -13.89
N LYS A 17 12.02 16.35 -12.92
CA LYS A 17 13.04 16.00 -11.91
C LYS A 17 14.39 15.56 -12.49
N SER A 18 14.39 14.76 -13.57
CA SER A 18 15.62 14.32 -14.23
C SER A 18 16.36 15.46 -14.92
N MET A 19 15.63 16.46 -15.46
CA MET A 19 16.23 17.67 -16.03
C MET A 19 16.88 18.54 -14.95
N LEU A 20 16.27 18.64 -13.76
CA LEU A 20 16.87 19.31 -12.61
C LEU A 20 18.19 18.63 -12.21
N GLY A 21 18.21 17.31 -12.10
CA GLY A 21 19.43 16.54 -11.83
C GLY A 21 20.52 16.78 -12.88
N ALA A 22 20.16 16.81 -14.16
CA ALA A 22 21.10 17.07 -15.26
C ALA A 22 21.76 18.44 -15.17
N ILE A 23 20.98 19.49 -14.87
CA ILE A 23 21.48 20.86 -14.70
C ILE A 23 22.43 20.93 -13.49
N ILE A 24 22.05 20.32 -12.37
CA ILE A 24 22.90 20.28 -11.18
C ILE A 24 24.20 19.54 -11.48
N GLY A 25 24.15 18.39 -12.16
CA GLY A 25 25.35 17.63 -12.53
C GLY A 25 26.32 18.44 -13.40
N ASN A 26 25.82 19.14 -14.42
CA ASN A 26 26.64 20.04 -15.23
C ASN A 26 27.24 21.18 -14.38
N TYR A 27 26.47 21.78 -13.47
CA TYR A 27 26.99 22.82 -12.57
C TYR A 27 28.12 22.28 -11.69
N LEU A 28 27.93 21.13 -11.04
CA LEU A 28 28.92 20.51 -10.15
C LEU A 28 30.21 20.12 -10.88
N LEU A 29 30.14 19.83 -12.17
CA LEU A 29 31.30 19.48 -12.98
C LEU A 29 32.34 20.61 -13.05
N VAL A 30 31.91 21.87 -13.07
CA VAL A 30 32.80 23.01 -13.40
C VAL A 30 32.67 24.25 -12.51
N ALA A 31 31.49 24.53 -11.96
CA ALA A 31 31.21 25.83 -11.36
C ALA A 31 31.82 26.01 -9.96
N ASP A 32 32.06 24.91 -9.23
CA ASP A 32 32.66 24.97 -7.88
C ASP A 32 34.18 25.15 -7.90
N SER A 33 34.83 25.10 -9.08
CA SER A 33 36.29 25.12 -9.22
C SER A 33 37.01 24.03 -8.40
N GLU A 34 36.36 22.89 -8.19
CA GLU A 34 36.92 21.72 -7.49
C GLU A 34 37.84 20.92 -8.43
N PRO A 35 39.12 20.70 -8.09
CA PRO A 35 40.00 19.84 -8.87
C PRO A 35 39.53 18.38 -8.86
N GLY A 36 39.47 17.76 -10.03
CA GLY A 36 39.10 16.37 -10.21
C GLY A 36 37.67 16.09 -9.78
N ALA A 37 36.73 17.01 -10.01
CA ALA A 37 35.34 16.85 -9.62
C ALA A 37 34.74 15.62 -10.33
N GLU A 38 34.41 14.60 -9.56
CA GLU A 38 33.73 13.41 -10.05
C GLU A 38 32.22 13.59 -9.86
N VAL A 39 31.47 13.63 -10.95
CA VAL A 39 30.02 13.72 -10.93
C VAL A 39 29.46 12.41 -11.48
N TYR A 40 28.51 11.82 -10.77
CA TYR A 40 27.92 10.55 -11.16
C TYR A 40 26.40 10.62 -11.22
N SER A 41 25.83 10.12 -12.32
CA SER A 41 24.41 9.79 -12.43
C SER A 41 24.23 8.31 -12.13
N GLY A 42 23.77 8.00 -10.91
CA GLY A 42 23.62 6.65 -10.40
C GLY A 42 22.18 6.17 -10.39
N ALA A 43 21.95 4.95 -10.87
CA ALA A 43 20.67 4.24 -10.73
C ALA A 43 20.87 2.71 -10.67
N THR A 44 19.77 1.97 -10.54
CA THR A 44 19.81 0.49 -10.51
C THR A 44 20.12 -0.13 -11.87
N THR A 45 19.87 0.61 -12.96
CA THR A 45 20.14 0.19 -14.34
C THR A 45 20.80 1.32 -15.12
N LEU A 46 21.50 0.98 -16.22
CA LEU A 46 22.12 1.99 -17.08
C LEU A 46 21.06 2.89 -17.73
N ASP A 47 19.95 2.30 -18.18
CA ASP A 47 18.89 3.05 -18.84
C ASP A 47 18.32 4.15 -17.93
N GLN A 48 18.10 3.85 -16.65
CA GLN A 48 17.68 4.85 -15.67
C GLN A 48 18.76 5.92 -15.44
N ALA A 49 20.03 5.52 -15.26
CA ALA A 49 21.11 6.48 -15.07
C ALA A 49 21.25 7.44 -16.28
N LEU A 50 20.93 6.94 -17.48
CA LEU A 50 20.91 7.72 -18.72
C LEU A 50 19.72 8.69 -18.82
N GLU A 51 18.62 8.51 -18.08
CA GLU A 51 17.49 9.46 -18.06
C GLU A 51 17.89 10.83 -17.49
N VAL A 52 18.90 10.88 -16.62
CA VAL A 52 19.52 12.12 -16.13
C VAL A 52 20.76 12.49 -16.95
N PHE A 53 21.62 11.51 -17.25
CA PHE A 53 22.90 11.80 -17.91
C PHE A 53 22.75 12.24 -19.36
N ARG A 54 21.86 11.63 -20.14
CA ARG A 54 21.66 12.00 -21.55
C ARG A 54 21.17 13.44 -21.70
N PRO A 55 20.20 13.95 -20.92
CA PRO A 55 19.89 15.38 -20.92
C PRO A 55 21.08 16.27 -20.59
N ALA A 56 21.91 15.91 -19.59
CA ALA A 56 23.09 16.69 -19.24
C ALA A 56 24.10 16.78 -20.41
N TRP A 57 24.34 15.65 -21.07
CA TRP A 57 25.19 15.55 -22.24
C TRP A 57 24.63 16.39 -23.41
N MET A 58 23.33 16.30 -23.67
CA MET A 58 22.67 17.07 -24.74
C MET A 58 22.68 18.58 -24.47
N MET A 59 22.47 19.00 -23.22
CA MET A 59 22.59 20.40 -22.82
C MET A 59 24.00 20.93 -23.07
N THR A 60 25.02 20.15 -22.70
CA THR A 60 26.41 20.50 -22.93
C THR A 60 26.73 20.56 -24.43
N LEU A 61 26.29 19.56 -25.21
CA LEU A 61 26.50 19.53 -26.66
C LEU A 61 25.96 20.79 -27.34
N ARG A 62 24.73 21.19 -26.99
CA ARG A 62 24.02 22.30 -27.63
C ARG A 62 24.45 23.68 -27.12
N ASN A 63 25.02 23.76 -25.92
CA ASN A 63 25.48 25.01 -25.33
C ASN A 63 26.97 25.24 -25.60
N HIS A 64 27.27 25.73 -26.81
CA HIS A 64 28.66 26.01 -27.23
C HIS A 64 29.36 27.02 -26.32
N ALA A 65 28.66 28.06 -25.87
CA ALA A 65 29.23 29.07 -24.97
C ALA A 65 29.66 28.48 -23.62
N TYR A 66 28.84 27.57 -23.05
CA TYR A 66 29.19 26.84 -21.82
C TYR A 66 30.45 25.98 -22.02
N ARG A 67 30.54 25.26 -23.14
CA ARG A 67 31.70 24.42 -23.44
C ARG A 67 32.98 25.23 -23.65
N GLU A 68 32.90 26.31 -24.41
CA GLU A 68 34.04 27.18 -24.69
C GLU A 68 34.51 27.89 -23.41
N HIS A 69 33.59 28.43 -22.62
CA HIS A 69 33.90 29.15 -21.39
C HIS A 69 34.62 28.27 -20.35
N PHE A 70 34.18 27.03 -20.18
CA PHE A 70 34.75 26.12 -19.18
C PHE A 70 35.75 25.10 -19.76
N GLY A 71 35.98 25.07 -21.08
CA GLY A 71 36.86 24.09 -21.71
C GLY A 71 36.37 22.65 -21.55
N ILE A 72 35.10 22.40 -21.91
CA ILE A 72 34.43 21.10 -21.74
C ILE A 72 34.41 20.33 -23.05
N ASP A 73 34.84 19.08 -22.94
CA ASP A 73 34.84 18.10 -24.00
C ASP A 73 33.79 17.01 -23.75
N LEU A 74 33.35 16.37 -24.84
CA LEU A 74 32.30 15.35 -24.83
C LEU A 74 32.83 14.06 -25.46
N GLY A 75 32.77 12.98 -24.69
CA GLY A 75 32.93 11.63 -25.19
C GLY A 75 31.64 11.11 -25.83
N GLY A 76 31.78 10.17 -26.76
CA GLY A 76 30.66 9.48 -27.40
C GLY A 76 29.93 10.30 -28.47
N THR A 77 28.65 9.99 -28.68
CA THR A 77 27.79 10.58 -29.72
C THR A 77 26.40 10.88 -29.17
N GLU A 78 25.60 11.66 -29.89
CA GLU A 78 24.21 11.95 -29.50
C GLU A 78 23.36 10.67 -29.30
N LYS A 79 23.65 9.61 -30.08
CA LYS A 79 22.98 8.31 -29.93
C LYS A 79 23.52 7.51 -28.74
N ASN A 80 24.83 7.58 -28.50
CA ASN A 80 25.52 6.87 -27.42
C ASN A 80 26.41 7.84 -26.62
N PRO A 81 25.86 8.60 -25.67
CA PRO A 81 26.60 9.63 -24.94
C PRO A 81 27.66 8.98 -24.06
N GLY A 82 28.90 9.48 -24.17
CA GLY A 82 30.01 9.11 -23.29
C GLY A 82 30.28 10.20 -22.25
N THR A 83 31.35 10.03 -21.48
CA THR A 83 31.78 10.95 -20.40
C THR A 83 31.81 12.41 -20.85
N ILE A 84 31.35 13.33 -20.00
CA ILE A 84 31.59 14.78 -20.14
C ILE A 84 32.83 15.09 -19.31
N TYR A 85 33.87 15.71 -19.88
CA TYR A 85 35.13 15.92 -19.17
C TYR A 85 35.67 17.34 -19.33
N GLN A 86 36.35 17.83 -18.29
CA GLN A 86 37.13 19.06 -18.30
C GLN A 86 38.59 18.70 -18.01
N LEU A 87 39.42 18.68 -19.06
CA LEU A 87 40.81 18.21 -18.95
C LEU A 87 41.66 19.05 -17.99
N ALA A 88 41.44 20.37 -17.97
CA ALA A 88 42.22 21.30 -17.15
C ALA A 88 42.13 21.02 -15.64
N SER A 89 40.98 20.51 -15.17
CA SER A 89 40.77 20.15 -13.78
C SER A 89 40.76 18.64 -13.55
N ALA A 90 40.88 17.81 -14.60
CA ALA A 90 40.65 16.37 -14.55
C ALA A 90 39.25 15.97 -14.03
N SER A 91 38.24 16.84 -14.21
CA SER A 91 36.87 16.59 -13.78
C SER A 91 36.08 15.80 -14.82
N ARG A 92 35.11 14.99 -14.36
CA ARG A 92 34.30 14.14 -15.23
C ARG A 92 32.86 13.96 -14.72
N PHE A 93 31.91 13.82 -15.64
CA PHE A 93 30.54 13.44 -15.37
C PHE A 93 30.18 12.17 -16.16
N GLU A 94 29.75 11.12 -15.45
CA GLU A 94 29.49 9.79 -15.99
C GLU A 94 28.18 9.19 -15.47
N ALA A 95 27.57 8.29 -16.26
CA ALA A 95 26.49 7.42 -15.80
C ALA A 95 27.08 6.16 -15.15
N VAL A 96 26.58 5.78 -13.98
CA VAL A 96 27.05 4.64 -13.17
C VAL A 96 25.87 3.74 -12.82
N VAL A 97 26.10 2.43 -12.85
CA VAL A 97 25.11 1.41 -12.48
C VAL A 97 25.56 0.71 -11.20
N GLY A 98 24.64 0.58 -10.24
CA GLY A 98 24.91 -0.16 -9.00
C GLY A 98 25.97 0.53 -8.13
N LYS A 99 26.85 -0.26 -7.50
CA LYS A 99 27.84 0.26 -6.55
C LYS A 99 29.11 0.75 -7.29
N PRO A 100 29.46 2.05 -7.25
CA PRO A 100 30.77 2.49 -7.70
C PRO A 100 31.88 1.85 -6.85
N GLY A 101 33.05 1.60 -7.42
CA GLY A 101 34.18 1.02 -6.68
C GLY A 101 34.58 1.91 -5.49
N ASP A 102 35.05 1.30 -4.39
CA ASP A 102 35.38 1.99 -3.13
C ASP A 102 36.45 3.09 -3.24
N GLY A 103 37.13 3.22 -4.39
CA GLY A 103 38.10 4.28 -4.68
C GLY A 103 37.50 5.54 -5.31
N ALA A 104 36.21 5.58 -5.61
CA ALA A 104 35.55 6.77 -6.16
C ALA A 104 35.49 7.89 -5.12
N SER A 105 35.68 9.14 -5.55
CA SER A 105 35.58 10.32 -4.70
C SER A 105 34.61 11.34 -5.32
N PRO A 106 33.29 11.09 -5.20
CA PRO A 106 32.25 11.95 -5.78
C PRO A 106 32.31 13.37 -5.21
N HIS A 107 32.34 14.36 -6.10
CA HIS A 107 31.98 15.74 -5.78
C HIS A 107 30.48 15.97 -5.98
N GLY A 108 29.88 15.30 -6.97
CA GLY A 108 28.45 15.26 -7.19
C GLY A 108 27.94 13.83 -7.35
N ALA A 109 26.91 13.46 -6.60
CA ALA A 109 26.23 12.18 -6.81
C ALA A 109 24.74 12.42 -7.00
N LEU A 110 24.22 12.00 -8.15
CA LEU A 110 22.80 12.07 -8.49
C LEU A 110 22.24 10.65 -8.38
N VAL A 111 21.33 10.41 -7.46
CA VAL A 111 20.64 9.14 -7.26
C VAL A 111 19.24 9.28 -7.86
N ASP A 112 19.01 8.65 -9.02
CA ASP A 112 17.72 8.70 -9.71
C ASP A 112 16.81 7.53 -9.33
N GLU A 113 15.51 7.79 -9.37
CA GLU A 113 14.41 6.88 -9.05
C GLU A 113 14.66 6.04 -7.79
N PHE A 114 15.07 6.68 -6.68
CA PHE A 114 15.42 5.97 -5.44
C PHE A 114 14.35 4.99 -4.93
N HIS A 115 13.06 5.23 -5.22
CA HIS A 115 11.95 4.33 -4.89
C HIS A 115 12.00 2.95 -5.57
N GLU A 116 12.81 2.78 -6.62
CA GLU A 116 13.02 1.50 -7.30
C GLU A 116 14.25 0.74 -6.77
N HIS A 117 15.01 1.34 -5.85
CA HIS A 117 16.22 0.74 -5.30
C HIS A 117 15.85 -0.30 -4.22
N LYS A 118 16.31 -1.53 -4.40
CA LYS A 118 16.04 -2.64 -3.47
C LYS A 118 16.87 -2.57 -2.19
N THR A 119 18.03 -1.94 -2.26
CA THR A 119 18.99 -1.78 -1.16
C THR A 119 19.53 -0.34 -1.16
N PRO A 120 20.01 0.18 -0.03
CA PRO A 120 20.56 1.54 0.05
C PRO A 120 21.99 1.65 -0.51
N ASP A 121 22.59 0.54 -0.97
CA ASP A 121 24.03 0.43 -1.27
C ASP A 121 24.58 1.54 -2.19
N LEU A 122 23.86 1.89 -3.26
CA LEU A 122 24.28 2.96 -4.18
C LEU A 122 24.24 4.32 -3.48
N TYR A 123 23.18 4.62 -2.73
CA TYR A 123 23.07 5.86 -1.95
C TYR A 123 24.21 5.94 -0.91
N ASP A 124 24.42 4.89 -0.12
CA ASP A 124 25.42 4.85 0.96
C ASP A 124 26.86 4.94 0.42
N THR A 125 27.14 4.24 -0.69
CA THR A 125 28.47 4.27 -1.31
C THR A 125 28.78 5.65 -1.86
N MET A 126 27.82 6.29 -2.53
CA MET A 126 27.99 7.65 -3.03
C MET A 126 28.21 8.63 -1.88
N LYS A 127 27.42 8.52 -0.81
CA LYS A 127 27.49 9.40 0.37
C LYS A 127 28.82 9.26 1.11
N THR A 128 29.32 8.04 1.29
CA THR A 128 30.59 7.80 1.99
C THR A 128 31.81 8.24 1.18
N GLY A 129 31.82 8.04 -0.15
CA GLY A 129 32.91 8.47 -1.03
C GLY A 129 33.14 10.00 -1.09
N MET A 130 32.13 10.78 -0.69
CA MET A 130 32.18 12.25 -0.70
C MET A 130 33.10 12.87 0.36
N GLY A 131 33.58 12.10 1.34
CA GLY A 131 34.27 12.63 2.52
C GLY A 131 35.57 13.41 2.25
N ALA A 132 36.22 13.19 1.11
CA ALA A 132 37.45 13.89 0.73
C ALA A 132 37.21 15.25 0.04
N ARG A 133 35.96 15.59 -0.30
CA ARG A 133 35.61 16.79 -1.08
C ARG A 133 35.26 17.97 -0.20
N THR A 134 35.58 19.18 -0.68
CA THR A 134 35.41 20.42 0.10
C THR A 134 33.94 20.82 0.28
N GLN A 135 33.13 20.59 -0.74
CA GLN A 135 31.70 20.93 -0.77
C GLN A 135 30.92 19.97 -1.69
N PRO A 136 30.87 18.67 -1.39
CA PRO A 136 30.14 17.71 -2.21
C PRO A 136 28.62 17.95 -2.15
N LEU A 137 27.87 17.42 -3.13
CA LEU A 137 26.41 17.41 -3.10
C LEU A 137 25.87 16.05 -3.55
N LEU A 138 25.09 15.44 -2.66
CA LEU A 138 24.23 14.30 -2.95
C LEU A 138 22.84 14.79 -3.35
N VAL A 139 22.36 14.39 -4.51
CA VAL A 139 21.04 14.74 -5.04
C VAL A 139 20.25 13.47 -5.24
N VAL A 140 19.24 13.25 -4.40
CA VAL A 140 18.28 12.18 -4.57
C VAL A 140 17.06 12.76 -5.25
N ILE A 141 16.76 12.28 -6.45
CA ILE A 141 15.49 12.58 -7.14
C ILE A 141 14.67 11.30 -7.22
N THR A 142 13.39 11.41 -6.88
CA THR A 142 12.52 10.23 -6.85
C THR A 142 11.06 10.59 -7.01
N THR A 143 10.21 9.58 -7.14
CA THR A 143 8.76 9.69 -7.02
C THR A 143 8.31 8.74 -5.92
N ALA A 144 7.06 8.84 -5.47
CA ALA A 144 6.45 7.80 -4.66
C ALA A 144 6.53 6.43 -5.35
N GLY A 145 6.75 5.40 -4.54
CA GLY A 145 6.76 4.00 -4.94
C GLY A 145 5.57 3.23 -4.39
N VAL A 146 5.61 1.92 -4.66
CA VAL A 146 4.61 0.95 -4.16
C VAL A 146 5.15 0.08 -3.02
N ASP A 147 6.43 0.21 -2.69
CA ASP A 147 7.07 -0.59 -1.64
C ASP A 147 7.45 0.31 -0.47
N THR A 148 6.63 0.27 0.59
CA THR A 148 6.88 1.04 1.81
C THR A 148 7.94 0.41 2.72
N SER A 149 8.44 -0.79 2.38
CA SER A 149 9.58 -1.42 3.05
C SER A 149 10.91 -1.12 2.37
N ALA A 150 10.90 -0.44 1.22
CA ALA A 150 12.11 -0.09 0.49
C ALA A 150 12.88 1.04 1.19
N PRO A 151 14.22 1.09 1.04
CA PRO A 151 15.07 2.10 1.68
C PRO A 151 14.65 3.55 1.40
N CYS A 152 14.09 3.82 0.22
CA CYS A 152 13.59 5.15 -0.12
C CYS A 152 12.43 5.59 0.78
N TYR A 153 11.49 4.70 1.11
CA TYR A 153 10.38 5.04 1.98
C TYR A 153 10.84 5.29 3.41
N GLU A 154 11.76 4.46 3.92
CA GLU A 154 12.37 4.66 5.23
C GLU A 154 13.09 6.02 5.33
N HIS A 155 13.92 6.35 4.34
CA HIS A 155 14.62 7.62 4.26
C HIS A 155 13.65 8.80 4.19
N ARG A 156 12.63 8.69 3.33
CA ARG A 156 11.54 9.66 3.19
C ARG A 156 10.84 9.92 4.51
N ASP A 157 10.44 8.86 5.22
CA ASP A 157 9.66 8.94 6.45
C ASP A 157 10.47 9.60 7.57
N ARG A 158 11.74 9.23 7.69
CA ARG A 158 12.69 9.88 8.60
C ARG A 158 12.81 11.38 8.31
N LEU A 159 13.06 11.76 7.05
CA LEU A 159 13.22 13.16 6.64
C LEU A 159 11.95 13.98 6.87
N ALA A 160 10.77 13.43 6.59
CA ALA A 160 9.50 14.10 6.83
C ALA A 160 9.29 14.38 8.32
N LYS A 161 9.53 13.39 9.18
CA LYS A 161 9.43 13.54 10.64
C LYS A 161 10.42 14.56 11.21
N GLU A 162 11.66 14.53 10.74
CA GLU A 162 12.69 15.51 11.14
C GLU A 162 12.30 16.94 10.71
N LEU A 163 11.75 17.10 9.50
CA LEU A 163 11.29 18.39 9.00
C LEU A 163 10.11 18.92 9.82
N GLU A 164 9.09 18.10 10.09
CA GLU A 164 7.92 18.47 10.91
C GLU A 164 8.30 18.80 12.36
N ALA A 165 9.27 18.08 12.93
CA ALA A 165 9.79 18.33 14.27
C ALA A 165 10.73 19.56 14.35
N GLY A 166 11.09 20.17 13.21
CA GLY A 166 12.09 21.24 13.17
C GLY A 166 13.52 20.77 13.53
N ALA A 167 13.79 19.46 13.40
CA ALA A 167 15.04 18.80 13.76
C ALA A 167 15.89 18.39 12.55
N LEU A 168 15.47 18.78 11.33
CA LEU A 168 16.20 18.48 10.11
C LEU A 168 17.61 19.09 10.13
N ASP A 169 18.61 18.29 9.74
CA ASP A 169 19.99 18.75 9.58
C ASP A 169 20.03 20.01 8.66
N PRO A 170 20.66 21.12 9.09
CA PRO A 170 20.67 22.37 8.32
C PRO A 170 21.38 22.28 6.96
N THR A 171 22.14 21.21 6.74
CA THR A 171 22.81 20.88 5.47
C THR A 171 21.97 20.01 4.55
N VAL A 172 20.77 19.58 4.96
CA VAL A 172 19.85 18.80 4.13
C VAL A 172 18.72 19.69 3.62
N LEU A 173 18.46 19.65 2.32
CA LEU A 173 17.30 20.26 1.69
C LEU A 173 16.31 19.17 1.29
N VAL A 174 15.08 19.28 1.79
CA VAL A 174 13.98 18.37 1.46
C VAL A 174 12.92 19.11 0.66
N ILE A 175 12.56 18.55 -0.50
CA ILE A 175 11.48 19.04 -1.35
C ILE A 175 10.55 17.86 -1.64
N MET A 176 9.31 17.93 -1.18
CA MET A 176 8.31 16.90 -1.43
C MET A 176 7.08 17.57 -2.04
N PHE A 177 6.76 17.21 -3.29
CA PHE A 177 5.50 17.60 -3.93
C PHE A 177 4.56 16.40 -3.93
N GLY A 178 3.33 16.59 -3.48
CA GLY A 178 2.38 15.49 -3.40
C GLY A 178 1.04 15.95 -2.82
N VAL A 179 0.28 14.96 -2.39
CA VAL A 179 -1.00 15.17 -1.71
C VAL A 179 -0.86 14.89 -0.23
N ASP A 180 -1.61 15.63 0.58
CA ASP A 180 -1.72 15.39 2.01
C ASP A 180 -2.66 14.21 2.29
N GLU A 181 -2.61 13.65 3.49
CA GLU A 181 -3.49 12.53 3.85
C GLU A 181 -4.98 12.89 3.80
N SER A 182 -5.31 14.16 4.07
CA SER A 182 -6.68 14.69 4.06
C SER A 182 -7.18 15.11 2.68
N ASP A 183 -6.34 15.12 1.65
CA ASP A 183 -6.74 15.56 0.31
C ASP A 183 -7.65 14.52 -0.37
N ASP A 184 -8.78 14.97 -0.93
CA ASP A 184 -9.62 14.13 -1.78
C ASP A 184 -9.08 14.10 -3.21
N TRP A 185 -8.53 12.96 -3.62
CA TRP A 185 -8.01 12.77 -4.98
C TRP A 185 -9.08 12.92 -6.08
N LYS A 186 -10.37 12.88 -5.73
CA LYS A 186 -11.47 13.14 -6.66
C LYS A 186 -11.62 14.63 -6.99
N ASP A 187 -11.04 15.53 -6.19
CA ASP A 187 -10.92 16.93 -6.55
C ASP A 187 -9.72 17.12 -7.50
N PHE A 188 -9.99 17.61 -8.71
CA PHE A 188 -8.93 17.86 -9.68
C PHE A 188 -7.99 19.01 -9.26
N ALA A 189 -8.40 19.88 -8.33
CA ALA A 189 -7.49 20.88 -7.76
C ALA A 189 -6.30 20.24 -7.02
N VAL A 190 -6.52 19.09 -6.38
CA VAL A 190 -5.47 18.29 -5.71
C VAL A 190 -4.44 17.78 -6.73
N TRP A 191 -4.87 17.45 -7.95
CA TRP A 191 -3.95 17.07 -9.03
C TRP A 191 -3.05 18.22 -9.45
N ARG A 192 -3.59 19.43 -9.50
CA ARG A 192 -2.77 20.62 -9.77
C ARG A 192 -1.80 20.91 -8.62
N LYS A 193 -2.25 20.79 -7.37
CA LYS A 193 -1.43 20.97 -6.16
C LYS A 193 -0.20 20.05 -6.16
N ALA A 194 -0.39 18.77 -6.46
CA ALA A 194 0.68 17.78 -6.43
C ALA A 194 1.73 17.97 -7.54
N ASN A 195 1.41 18.70 -8.62
CA ASN A 195 2.23 18.73 -9.83
C ASN A 195 2.82 20.13 -10.08
N PRO A 196 4.06 20.41 -9.65
CA PRO A 196 4.66 21.75 -9.74
C PRO A 196 4.85 22.27 -11.16
N ASN A 197 4.97 21.39 -12.17
CA ASN A 197 5.09 21.79 -13.58
C ASN A 197 3.75 21.80 -14.33
N PHE A 198 2.63 21.80 -13.61
CA PHE A 198 1.30 21.93 -14.21
C PHE A 198 1.22 23.18 -15.10
N GLY A 199 0.80 22.99 -16.36
CA GLY A 199 0.70 24.05 -17.35
C GLY A 199 2.01 24.41 -18.05
N VAL A 200 3.16 23.84 -17.64
CA VAL A 200 4.48 24.09 -18.24
C VAL A 200 4.93 22.87 -19.05
N SER A 201 5.33 21.79 -18.37
CA SER A 201 5.74 20.52 -19.01
C SER A 201 4.72 19.40 -18.82
N LEU A 202 3.70 19.65 -17.99
CA LEU A 202 2.62 18.71 -17.69
C LEU A 202 1.29 19.40 -17.93
N HIS A 203 0.64 19.06 -19.03
CA HIS A 203 -0.58 19.72 -19.47
C HIS A 203 -1.83 19.13 -18.82
N GLU A 204 -2.86 19.97 -18.67
CA GLU A 204 -4.12 19.62 -18.01
C GLU A 204 -4.81 18.42 -18.67
N ASP A 205 -4.88 18.38 -20.01
CA ASP A 205 -5.55 17.31 -20.74
C ASP A 205 -4.97 15.93 -20.43
N TYR A 206 -3.65 15.83 -20.29
CA TYR A 206 -2.98 14.60 -19.91
C TYR A 206 -3.36 14.16 -18.49
N LEU A 207 -3.33 15.09 -17.52
CA LEU A 207 -3.71 14.78 -16.14
C LEU A 207 -5.21 14.46 -16.03
N ARG A 208 -6.08 15.14 -16.77
CA ARG A 208 -7.51 14.82 -16.81
C ARG A 208 -7.76 13.44 -17.40
N ALA A 209 -6.99 13.00 -18.38
CA ALA A 209 -7.07 11.64 -18.90
C ALA A 209 -6.68 10.61 -17.83
N ARG A 210 -5.58 10.83 -17.10
CA ARG A 210 -5.16 9.98 -15.97
C ARG A 210 -6.20 9.97 -14.83
N TYR A 211 -6.79 11.12 -14.53
CA TYR A 211 -7.86 11.27 -13.55
C TYR A 211 -9.08 10.41 -13.90
N ARG A 212 -9.58 10.51 -15.15
CA ARG A 212 -10.71 9.68 -15.64
C ARG A 212 -10.39 8.18 -15.59
N GLU A 213 -9.15 7.81 -15.89
CA GLU A 213 -8.68 6.42 -15.79
C GLU A 213 -8.66 5.92 -14.34
N ALA A 214 -8.20 6.73 -13.39
CA ALA A 214 -8.23 6.41 -11.96
C ALA A 214 -9.66 6.28 -11.40
N MET A 215 -10.60 7.06 -11.94
CA MET A 215 -12.02 6.95 -11.58
C MET A 215 -12.64 5.63 -12.04
N THR A 216 -12.33 5.19 -13.25
CA THR A 216 -12.97 4.05 -13.91
C THR A 216 -12.25 2.71 -13.72
N SER A 217 -10.98 2.70 -13.31
CA SER A 217 -10.17 1.49 -13.19
C SER A 217 -9.58 1.34 -11.78
N PRO A 218 -10.26 0.62 -10.87
CA PRO A 218 -9.71 0.33 -9.53
C PRO A 218 -8.33 -0.32 -9.58
N ALA A 219 -8.11 -1.26 -10.50
CA ALA A 219 -6.84 -1.95 -10.70
C ALA A 219 -5.67 -1.00 -11.04
N ARG A 220 -5.93 0.10 -11.76
CA ARG A 220 -4.90 1.09 -12.15
C ARG A 220 -4.86 2.31 -11.24
N ARG A 221 -5.92 2.55 -10.46
CA ARG A 221 -6.06 3.72 -9.58
C ARG A 221 -4.82 3.92 -8.73
N ASN A 222 -4.40 2.90 -7.98
CA ASN A 222 -3.26 3.01 -7.07
C ASN A 222 -1.97 3.43 -7.79
N ILE A 223 -1.70 2.83 -8.95
CA ILE A 223 -0.52 3.17 -9.77
C ILE A 223 -0.61 4.62 -10.26
N ILE A 224 -1.79 5.07 -10.67
CA ILE A 224 -2.00 6.43 -11.17
C ILE A 224 -1.82 7.45 -10.03
N LEU A 225 -2.44 7.22 -8.87
CA LEU A 225 -2.29 8.09 -7.71
C LEU A 225 -0.83 8.12 -7.25
N CYS A 226 -0.16 6.98 -7.22
CA CYS A 226 1.27 6.90 -6.94
C CYS A 226 2.10 7.76 -7.90
N LYS A 227 1.90 7.61 -9.21
CA LYS A 227 2.74 8.30 -10.21
C LYS A 227 2.41 9.77 -10.42
N HIS A 228 1.17 10.21 -10.18
CA HIS A 228 0.72 11.57 -10.51
C HIS A 228 0.29 12.41 -9.31
N LEU A 229 -0.05 11.80 -8.18
CA LEU A 229 -0.30 12.50 -6.92
C LEU A 229 0.85 12.32 -5.92
N ASN A 230 1.88 11.58 -6.31
CA ASN A 230 3.03 11.26 -5.47
C ASN A 230 2.62 10.64 -4.12
N LYS A 231 1.55 9.84 -4.15
CA LYS A 231 1.03 9.16 -2.97
C LYS A 231 1.71 7.79 -2.87
N TRP A 232 2.49 7.57 -1.81
CA TRP A 232 3.00 6.24 -1.53
C TRP A 232 1.83 5.29 -1.32
N MET A 233 1.83 4.22 -2.12
CA MET A 233 0.86 3.14 -2.02
C MET A 233 1.63 1.91 -1.55
N ASN A 234 0.98 0.96 -0.92
CA ASN A 234 1.59 -0.34 -0.69
C ASN A 234 1.23 -1.29 -1.85
N ALA A 235 2.13 -2.23 -2.18
CA ALA A 235 2.00 -3.17 -3.30
C ALA A 235 0.86 -4.20 -3.14
N GLY A 236 -0.03 -3.95 -2.19
CA GLY A 236 -1.24 -4.68 -2.03
C GLY A 236 -2.20 -4.51 -3.20
N GLN A 237 -2.50 -5.59 -3.91
CA GLN A 237 -3.67 -5.59 -4.77
C GLN A 237 -4.89 -5.58 -3.84
N ALA A 238 -5.65 -4.48 -3.87
CA ALA A 238 -6.95 -4.42 -3.22
C ALA A 238 -7.75 -5.64 -3.68
N TRP A 239 -8.21 -6.45 -2.72
CA TRP A 239 -8.85 -7.72 -3.04
C TRP A 239 -10.28 -7.52 -3.52
N THR A 240 -11.05 -6.71 -2.80
CA THR A 240 -12.48 -6.56 -3.03
C THR A 240 -12.77 -5.42 -4.01
N ASP A 241 -13.51 -5.72 -5.08
CA ASP A 241 -14.15 -4.70 -5.90
C ASP A 241 -15.32 -4.08 -5.11
N MET A 242 -15.04 -2.95 -4.45
CA MET A 242 -16.02 -2.30 -3.56
C MET A 242 -17.28 -1.78 -4.29
N VAL A 243 -17.25 -1.64 -5.62
CA VAL A 243 -18.47 -1.32 -6.38
C VAL A 243 -19.38 -2.54 -6.42
N LYS A 244 -18.84 -3.72 -6.75
CA LYS A 244 -19.60 -4.97 -6.74
C LYS A 244 -20.03 -5.38 -5.35
N TRP A 245 -19.20 -5.12 -4.34
CA TRP A 245 -19.59 -5.29 -2.93
C TRP A 245 -20.82 -4.44 -2.61
N ALA A 246 -20.81 -3.14 -2.92
CA ALA A 246 -21.95 -2.26 -2.67
C ALA A 246 -23.22 -2.70 -3.42
N GLU A 247 -23.10 -3.28 -4.61
CA GLU A 247 -24.24 -3.86 -5.33
C GLU A 247 -24.82 -5.13 -4.67
N CYS A 248 -24.07 -5.76 -3.77
CA CYS A 248 -24.52 -6.88 -2.94
C CYS A 248 -25.18 -6.42 -1.63
N ALA A 249 -25.27 -5.12 -1.36
CA ALA A 249 -25.92 -4.61 -0.16
C ALA A 249 -27.43 -4.88 -0.19
N ALA A 250 -27.97 -5.31 0.94
CA ALA A 250 -29.39 -5.45 1.20
C ALA A 250 -29.75 -4.71 2.50
N PRO A 251 -29.84 -3.36 2.47
CA PRO A 251 -30.15 -2.57 3.66
C PRO A 251 -31.49 -2.98 4.27
N GLY A 252 -31.52 -3.10 5.61
CA GLY A 252 -32.71 -3.52 6.35
C GLY A 252 -32.97 -5.02 6.39
N MET A 253 -32.10 -5.85 5.80
CA MET A 253 -32.11 -7.30 5.97
C MET A 253 -31.81 -7.66 7.43
N ARG A 254 -32.67 -8.46 8.05
CA ARG A 254 -32.52 -8.86 9.46
C ARG A 254 -32.30 -10.36 9.57
N ILE A 255 -31.50 -10.78 10.54
CA ILE A 255 -31.14 -12.19 10.69
C ILE A 255 -32.35 -13.03 11.11
N GLU A 256 -33.31 -12.43 11.81
CA GLU A 256 -34.56 -13.06 12.25
C GLU A 256 -35.45 -13.52 11.10
N ASP A 257 -35.30 -12.90 9.92
CA ASP A 257 -36.06 -13.27 8.73
C ASP A 257 -35.59 -14.64 8.15
N PHE A 258 -34.47 -15.18 8.65
CA PHE A 258 -33.87 -16.44 8.23
C PHE A 258 -33.88 -17.52 9.33
N ALA A 259 -34.82 -17.43 10.27
CA ALA A 259 -34.97 -18.43 11.32
C ALA A 259 -35.03 -19.87 10.75
N GLY A 260 -34.29 -20.80 11.37
CA GLY A 260 -34.19 -22.19 10.96
C GLY A 260 -33.39 -22.46 9.68
N HIS A 261 -32.88 -21.43 9.00
CA HIS A 261 -32.05 -21.63 7.81
C HIS A 261 -30.66 -22.12 8.20
N ARG A 262 -30.06 -22.91 7.31
CA ARG A 262 -28.70 -23.43 7.50
C ARG A 262 -27.71 -22.27 7.53
N ALA A 263 -26.80 -22.29 8.49
CA ALA A 263 -25.82 -21.23 8.64
C ALA A 263 -24.44 -21.74 9.06
N TRP A 264 -23.43 -20.96 8.71
CA TRP A 264 -22.05 -21.14 9.14
C TRP A 264 -21.53 -19.87 9.77
N LEU A 265 -20.81 -20.04 10.87
CA LEU A 265 -20.26 -18.92 11.63
C LEU A 265 -18.76 -18.79 11.39
N GLY A 266 -18.27 -17.57 11.55
CA GLY A 266 -16.85 -17.25 11.56
C GLY A 266 -16.53 -16.28 12.69
N LEU A 267 -15.45 -16.55 13.42
CA LEU A 267 -15.03 -15.72 14.55
C LEU A 267 -13.55 -15.36 14.43
N ASP A 268 -13.26 -14.06 14.35
CA ASP A 268 -11.94 -13.49 14.55
C ASP A 268 -11.92 -12.77 15.90
N LEU A 269 -11.20 -13.32 16.86
CA LEU A 269 -11.28 -12.88 18.25
C LEU A 269 -10.09 -12.00 18.61
N ALA A 270 -10.40 -10.85 19.20
CA ALA A 270 -9.42 -9.91 19.73
C ALA A 270 -9.86 -9.38 21.09
N SER A 271 -8.90 -9.17 21.99
CA SER A 271 -9.20 -8.83 23.39
C SER A 271 -8.93 -7.37 23.77
N ARG A 272 -8.18 -6.58 22.99
CA ARG A 272 -7.69 -5.25 23.42
C ARG A 272 -7.76 -4.16 22.34
N THR A 273 -7.10 -4.37 21.21
CA THR A 273 -6.82 -3.32 20.22
C THR A 273 -7.43 -3.56 18.85
N ASP A 274 -7.54 -4.82 18.45
CA ASP A 274 -8.19 -5.22 17.20
C ASP A 274 -9.67 -5.48 17.44
N VAL A 275 -10.47 -5.44 16.38
CA VAL A 275 -11.93 -5.58 16.47
C VAL A 275 -12.25 -7.07 16.51
N ALA A 276 -12.93 -7.55 17.56
CA ALA A 276 -13.46 -8.90 17.51
C ALA A 276 -14.69 -8.92 16.59
N SER A 277 -14.80 -9.92 15.71
CA SER A 277 -15.88 -9.99 14.72
C SER A 277 -16.48 -11.38 14.64
N LEU A 278 -17.80 -11.46 14.80
CA LEU A 278 -18.61 -12.66 14.62
C LEU A 278 -19.47 -12.49 13.36
N LEU A 279 -19.30 -13.36 12.38
CA LEU A 279 -20.07 -13.35 11.14
C LEU A 279 -20.93 -14.61 11.02
N ALA A 280 -22.14 -14.44 10.49
CA ALA A 280 -23.00 -15.52 10.04
C ALA A 280 -23.16 -15.46 8.51
N VAL A 281 -22.96 -16.60 7.87
CA VAL A 281 -23.25 -16.86 6.46
C VAL A 281 -24.43 -17.83 6.43
N VAL A 282 -25.60 -17.33 6.05
CA VAL A 282 -26.86 -18.09 6.04
C VAL A 282 -27.22 -18.46 4.61
N GLU A 283 -27.58 -19.73 4.40
CA GLU A 283 -28.01 -20.26 3.11
C GLU A 283 -29.46 -19.84 2.83
N ASP A 284 -29.71 -19.28 1.64
CA ASP A 284 -31.04 -18.91 1.15
C ASP A 284 -31.14 -19.27 -0.34
N GLY A 285 -31.42 -20.54 -0.62
CA GLY A 285 -31.33 -21.12 -1.96
C GLY A 285 -29.90 -21.03 -2.51
N GLU A 286 -29.74 -20.42 -3.69
CA GLU A 286 -28.41 -20.20 -4.29
C GLU A 286 -27.65 -19.02 -3.65
N LEU A 287 -28.32 -18.23 -2.81
CA LEU A 287 -27.78 -17.01 -2.24
C LEU A 287 -27.19 -17.26 -0.85
N LEU A 288 -26.11 -16.56 -0.54
CA LEU A 288 -25.60 -16.44 0.82
C LEU A 288 -25.99 -15.10 1.43
N ARG A 289 -26.53 -15.12 2.64
CA ARG A 289 -26.90 -13.93 3.42
C ARG A 289 -25.85 -13.71 4.50
N VAL A 290 -25.32 -12.50 4.60
CA VAL A 290 -24.23 -12.16 5.53
C VAL A 290 -24.72 -11.20 6.60
N PHE A 291 -24.48 -11.57 7.85
CA PHE A 291 -24.75 -10.76 9.04
C PHE A 291 -23.51 -10.67 9.91
N ALA A 292 -23.33 -9.52 10.54
CA ALA A 292 -22.14 -9.21 11.31
C ALA A 292 -22.47 -8.69 12.71
N ARG A 293 -21.61 -9.02 13.67
CA ARG A 293 -21.50 -8.36 14.96
C ARG A 293 -20.03 -8.08 15.26
N HIS A 294 -19.75 -6.84 15.64
CA HIS A 294 -18.38 -6.36 15.91
C HIS A 294 -18.27 -5.85 17.34
N TYR A 295 -17.13 -6.09 17.98
CA TYR A 295 -16.92 -5.78 19.39
C TYR A 295 -15.57 -5.11 19.62
N LEU A 296 -15.55 -4.08 20.47
CA LEU A 296 -14.31 -3.37 20.84
C LEU A 296 -14.43 -2.74 22.24
N PRO A 297 -13.37 -2.71 23.07
CA PRO A 297 -13.41 -2.05 24.38
C PRO A 297 -13.47 -0.52 24.28
N SER A 298 -14.16 0.12 25.23
CA SER A 298 -14.32 1.58 25.29
C SER A 298 -12.99 2.33 25.35
N ASP A 299 -11.99 1.81 26.07
CA ASP A 299 -10.64 2.39 26.14
C ASP A 299 -9.97 2.50 24.75
N THR A 300 -10.32 1.63 23.80
CA THR A 300 -9.81 1.69 22.43
C THR A 300 -10.67 2.60 21.56
N VAL A 301 -11.99 2.59 21.72
CA VAL A 301 -12.93 3.46 20.99
C VAL A 301 -12.68 4.94 21.30
N GLU A 302 -12.39 5.27 22.56
CA GLU A 302 -12.27 6.67 23.01
C GLU A 302 -10.92 7.33 22.68
N LYS A 303 -9.97 6.59 22.10
CA LYS A 303 -8.69 7.17 21.66
C LYS A 303 -8.92 8.26 20.59
N PRO A 304 -8.20 9.40 20.63
CA PRO A 304 -8.39 10.49 19.65
C PRO A 304 -8.26 10.04 18.19
N GLN A 305 -7.28 9.17 17.90
CA GLN A 305 -7.00 8.62 16.57
C GLN A 305 -8.06 7.64 16.04
N ASN A 306 -9.00 7.21 16.89
CA ASN A 306 -9.97 6.16 16.60
C ASN A 306 -11.39 6.71 16.39
N ALA A 307 -11.51 7.96 15.92
CA ALA A 307 -12.79 8.67 15.80
C ALA A 307 -13.87 7.93 15.00
N HIS A 308 -13.48 7.13 14.01
CA HIS A 308 -14.41 6.33 13.19
C HIS A 308 -15.15 5.25 14.00
N TYR A 309 -14.54 4.68 15.05
CA TYR A 309 -15.21 3.70 15.91
C TYR A 309 -16.35 4.33 16.73
N ARG A 310 -16.23 5.61 17.10
CA ARG A 310 -17.34 6.33 17.74
C ARG A 310 -18.54 6.43 16.80
N THR A 311 -18.31 6.75 15.53
CA THR A 311 -19.37 6.76 14.51
C THR A 311 -20.03 5.39 14.37
N PHE A 312 -19.25 4.30 14.34
CA PHE A 312 -19.81 2.95 14.25
C PHE A 312 -20.62 2.54 15.48
N ARG A 313 -20.18 2.93 16.68
CA ARG A 313 -20.96 2.76 17.91
C ARG A 313 -22.28 3.53 17.85
N ASP A 314 -22.22 4.80 17.45
CA ASP A 314 -23.37 5.70 17.49
C ASP A 314 -24.49 5.28 16.51
N VAL A 315 -24.14 4.56 15.42
CA VAL A 315 -25.10 3.94 14.50
C VAL A 315 -25.48 2.50 14.86
N GLY A 316 -24.96 1.98 15.97
CA GLY A 316 -25.27 0.63 16.47
C GLY A 316 -24.56 -0.53 15.74
N ALA A 317 -23.57 -0.24 14.89
CA ALA A 317 -22.81 -1.25 14.14
C ALA A 317 -21.59 -1.80 14.91
N LEU A 318 -21.23 -1.18 16.04
CA LEU A 318 -20.14 -1.61 16.92
C LEU A 318 -20.62 -1.73 18.37
N THR A 319 -20.55 -2.94 18.90
CA THR A 319 -20.81 -3.22 20.30
C THR A 319 -19.58 -2.86 21.14
N VAL A 320 -19.77 -2.02 22.16
CA VAL A 320 -18.67 -1.52 22.99
C VAL A 320 -18.76 -2.08 24.40
N SER A 321 -17.71 -2.78 24.82
CA SER A 321 -17.58 -3.29 26.19
C SER A 321 -16.88 -2.27 27.08
N ASP A 322 -17.27 -2.16 28.34
CA ASP A 322 -16.66 -1.21 29.28
C ASP A 322 -15.22 -1.60 29.67
N GLY A 323 -14.31 -0.63 29.63
CA GLY A 323 -12.93 -0.74 30.10
C GLY A 323 -11.96 -1.15 29.02
N ALA A 324 -10.92 -1.90 29.40
CA ALA A 324 -9.74 -2.17 28.57
C ALA A 324 -9.82 -3.45 27.72
N ARG A 325 -10.88 -4.27 27.88
CA ARG A 325 -10.99 -5.57 27.21
C ARG A 325 -12.38 -5.84 26.67
N THR A 326 -12.43 -6.52 25.53
CA THR A 326 -13.68 -7.03 24.94
C THR A 326 -14.34 -8.04 25.88
N ASP A 327 -15.65 -7.93 26.09
CA ASP A 327 -16.41 -8.90 26.88
C ASP A 327 -16.70 -10.15 26.04
N PHE A 328 -15.94 -11.21 26.30
CA PHE A 328 -16.14 -12.51 25.63
C PHE A 328 -17.45 -13.20 26.03
N GLY A 329 -18.03 -12.85 27.19
CA GLY A 329 -19.35 -13.33 27.58
C GLY A 329 -20.43 -12.84 26.63
N GLN A 330 -20.39 -11.55 26.26
CA GLN A 330 -21.31 -10.96 25.29
C GLN A 330 -21.20 -11.65 23.92
N ILE A 331 -19.99 -11.95 23.45
CA ILE A 331 -19.78 -12.68 22.19
C ILE A 331 -20.37 -14.10 22.27
N GLU A 332 -20.22 -14.78 23.41
CA GLU A 332 -20.82 -16.11 23.60
C GLU A 332 -22.35 -16.05 23.59
N ASP A 333 -22.94 -15.07 24.27
CA ASP A 333 -24.39 -14.90 24.33
C ASP A 333 -24.98 -14.57 22.96
N ASP A 334 -24.29 -13.71 22.19
CA ASP A 334 -24.65 -13.38 20.83
C ASP A 334 -24.53 -14.58 19.87
N MET A 335 -23.50 -15.41 20.05
CA MET A 335 -23.36 -16.66 19.31
C MET A 335 -24.47 -17.66 19.67
N ARG A 336 -24.84 -17.75 20.95
CA ARG A 336 -25.95 -18.61 21.40
C ARG A 336 -27.28 -18.15 20.82
N ALA A 337 -27.54 -16.83 20.82
CA ALA A 337 -28.74 -16.27 20.20
C ALA A 337 -28.84 -16.63 18.71
N TRP A 338 -27.73 -16.57 17.96
CA TRP A 338 -27.70 -17.02 16.56
C TRP A 338 -27.89 -18.52 16.41
N ALA A 339 -27.31 -19.32 17.31
CA ALA A 339 -27.47 -20.78 17.30
C ALA A 339 -28.89 -21.26 17.66
N ASP A 340 -29.62 -20.50 18.49
CA ASP A 340 -31.02 -20.77 18.82
C ASP A 340 -31.96 -20.36 17.68
N LEU A 341 -31.56 -19.36 16.88
CA LEU A 341 -32.33 -18.82 15.76
C LEU A 341 -32.12 -19.60 14.45
N LEU A 342 -30.89 -20.01 14.16
CA LEU A 342 -30.46 -20.59 12.88
C LEU A 342 -30.10 -22.07 13.05
N ASP A 343 -30.15 -22.84 11.96
CA ASP A 343 -29.61 -24.20 11.90
C ASP A 343 -28.09 -24.15 11.64
N VAL A 344 -27.34 -23.74 12.67
CA VAL A 344 -25.88 -23.58 12.57
C VAL A 344 -25.23 -24.95 12.38
N LYS A 345 -24.40 -25.08 11.35
CA LYS A 345 -23.69 -26.33 11.02
C LYS A 345 -22.27 -26.37 11.55
N ALA A 346 -21.55 -25.25 11.44
CA ALA A 346 -20.20 -25.14 11.97
C ALA A 346 -19.79 -23.70 12.25
N ILE A 347 -18.79 -23.52 13.11
CA ILE A 347 -18.03 -22.28 13.30
C ILE A 347 -16.56 -22.48 12.95
N GLY A 348 -15.99 -21.55 12.18
CA GLY A 348 -14.55 -21.45 11.94
C GLY A 348 -13.92 -20.34 12.80
N TYR A 349 -12.77 -20.61 13.42
CA TYR A 349 -12.08 -19.61 14.26
C TYR A 349 -10.54 -19.78 14.25
N ASP A 350 -9.79 -18.70 14.49
CA ASP A 350 -8.33 -18.78 14.71
C ASP A 350 -8.02 -19.16 16.18
N PRO A 351 -7.29 -20.26 16.46
CA PRO A 351 -7.04 -20.70 17.83
C PRO A 351 -6.23 -19.74 18.71
N ARG A 352 -5.45 -18.79 18.15
CA ARG A 352 -4.47 -17.99 18.89
C ARG A 352 -4.99 -17.29 20.16
N GLU A 353 -6.16 -16.65 20.08
CA GLU A 353 -6.76 -15.89 21.19
C GLU A 353 -8.11 -16.48 21.65
N ALA A 354 -8.65 -17.45 20.92
CA ALA A 354 -10.05 -17.89 21.05
C ALA A 354 -10.27 -19.22 21.78
N THR A 355 -9.21 -19.98 22.09
CA THR A 355 -9.33 -21.31 22.73
C THR A 355 -10.26 -21.30 23.95
N PHE A 356 -10.07 -20.35 24.87
CA PHE A 356 -10.87 -20.29 26.10
C PHE A 356 -12.37 -20.05 25.83
N LEU A 357 -12.70 -19.19 24.86
CA LEU A 357 -14.09 -18.94 24.49
C LEU A 357 -14.69 -20.16 23.80
N MET A 358 -13.94 -20.81 22.90
CA MET A 358 -14.43 -22.00 22.20
C MET A 358 -14.62 -23.21 23.13
N ASP A 359 -13.81 -23.37 24.18
CA ASP A 359 -14.02 -24.38 25.22
C ASP A 359 -15.35 -24.18 25.99
N ARG A 360 -15.82 -22.94 26.12
CA ARG A 360 -17.13 -22.63 26.72
C ARG A 360 -18.25 -22.92 25.73
N VAL A 361 -18.08 -22.50 24.47
CA VAL A 361 -19.02 -22.76 23.38
C VAL A 361 -19.24 -24.26 23.19
N ALA A 362 -18.19 -25.07 23.26
CA ALA A 362 -18.25 -26.53 23.13
C ALA A 362 -19.16 -27.23 24.17
N ARG A 363 -19.51 -26.57 25.28
CA ARG A 363 -20.39 -27.14 26.31
C ARG A 363 -21.86 -27.12 25.92
N TRP A 364 -22.25 -26.27 24.98
CA TRP A 364 -23.65 -26.08 24.59
C TRP A 364 -23.87 -26.13 23.07
N ALA A 365 -22.83 -25.95 22.25
CA ALA A 365 -22.93 -26.01 20.80
C ALA A 365 -23.41 -27.39 20.33
N LYS A 366 -24.31 -27.37 19.35
CA LYS A 366 -24.81 -28.57 18.64
C LYS A 366 -24.27 -28.64 17.21
N PHE A 367 -23.18 -27.94 16.95
CA PHE A 367 -22.56 -27.71 15.65
C PHE A 367 -21.05 -27.86 15.75
N ASP A 368 -20.40 -28.07 14.61
CA ASP A 368 -18.96 -28.33 14.58
C ASP A 368 -18.15 -27.08 14.93
N ILE A 369 -17.16 -27.23 15.81
CA ILE A 369 -16.22 -26.16 16.17
C ILE A 369 -14.89 -26.49 15.51
N VAL A 370 -14.49 -25.68 14.53
CA VAL A 370 -13.34 -25.99 13.69
C VAL A 370 -12.27 -24.90 13.75
N GLU A 371 -11.06 -25.31 14.12
CA GLU A 371 -9.87 -24.46 14.07
C GLU A 371 -9.48 -24.18 12.61
N VAL A 372 -9.29 -22.90 12.31
CA VAL A 372 -8.89 -22.39 10.99
C VAL A 372 -7.68 -21.49 11.17
N THR A 373 -6.49 -22.02 10.90
CA THR A 373 -5.27 -21.20 10.92
C THR A 373 -5.27 -20.21 9.75
N GLN A 374 -4.88 -18.95 10.00
CA GLN A 374 -4.90 -17.86 9.03
C GLN A 374 -3.78 -17.94 7.96
N GLY A 375 -3.56 -19.13 7.40
CA GLY A 375 -2.58 -19.40 6.36
C GLY A 375 -3.19 -19.55 4.96
N PRO A 376 -2.38 -19.48 3.89
CA PRO A 376 -2.87 -19.63 2.52
C PRO A 376 -3.60 -20.95 2.26
N GLY A 377 -3.24 -22.03 2.97
CA GLY A 377 -3.86 -23.35 2.81
C GLY A 377 -5.34 -23.39 3.20
N ASN A 378 -5.76 -22.59 4.17
CA ASN A 378 -7.15 -22.55 4.65
C ASN A 378 -7.94 -21.38 4.06
N LEU A 379 -7.29 -20.25 3.76
CA LEU A 379 -7.98 -19.02 3.37
C LEU A 379 -8.05 -18.81 1.85
N SER A 380 -7.17 -19.43 1.06
CA SER A 380 -7.11 -19.10 -0.38
C SER A 380 -8.34 -19.54 -1.17
N GLU A 381 -8.91 -20.73 -0.93
CA GLU A 381 -10.12 -21.18 -1.64
C GLU A 381 -11.38 -20.43 -1.19
N PRO A 382 -11.62 -20.21 0.12
CA PRO A 382 -12.75 -19.39 0.56
C PRO A 382 -12.71 -17.96 0.05
N MET A 383 -11.52 -17.36 -0.09
CA MET A 383 -11.39 -16.05 -0.73
C MET A 383 -11.80 -16.06 -2.20
N LYS A 384 -11.37 -17.07 -2.98
CA LYS A 384 -11.77 -17.18 -4.40
C LYS A 384 -13.28 -17.35 -4.55
N GLU A 385 -13.88 -18.17 -3.70
CA GLU A 385 -15.33 -18.37 -3.69
C GLU A 385 -16.07 -17.07 -3.35
N LEU A 386 -15.65 -16.38 -2.29
CA LEU A 386 -16.27 -15.12 -1.89
C LEU A 386 -16.15 -14.07 -3.00
N GLU A 387 -14.99 -13.96 -3.66
CA GLU A 387 -14.80 -13.10 -4.83
C GLU A 387 -15.75 -13.48 -5.98
N ALA A 388 -15.90 -14.77 -6.28
CA ALA A 388 -16.81 -15.26 -7.31
C ALA A 388 -18.28 -14.93 -6.98
N ARG A 389 -18.70 -15.11 -5.73
CA ARG A 389 -20.07 -14.79 -5.28
C ARG A 389 -20.38 -13.30 -5.29
N ILE A 390 -19.41 -12.46 -4.90
CA ILE A 390 -19.53 -11.00 -5.04
C ILE A 390 -19.69 -10.63 -6.52
N ALA A 391 -18.89 -11.22 -7.41
CA ALA A 391 -18.98 -10.96 -8.83
C ALA A 391 -20.32 -11.41 -9.46
N ALA A 392 -20.83 -12.56 -9.02
CA ALA A 392 -22.11 -13.11 -9.44
C ALA A 392 -23.33 -12.48 -8.75
N ARG A 393 -23.12 -11.66 -7.71
CA ARG A 393 -24.18 -11.10 -6.83
C ARG A 393 -25.01 -12.18 -6.14
N THR A 394 -24.40 -13.34 -5.92
CA THR A 394 -24.97 -14.50 -5.19
C THR A 394 -24.64 -14.46 -3.70
N ILE A 395 -24.07 -13.36 -3.22
CA ILE A 395 -24.00 -13.01 -1.81
C ILE A 395 -24.77 -11.71 -1.58
N ARG A 396 -25.45 -11.59 -0.45
CA ARG A 396 -26.12 -10.37 0.01
C ARG A 396 -25.72 -10.09 1.45
N HIS A 397 -25.30 -8.87 1.75
CA HIS A 397 -24.93 -8.47 3.12
C HIS A 397 -25.87 -7.40 3.66
N ALA A 398 -26.05 -7.34 4.98
CA ALA A 398 -26.99 -6.43 5.65
C ALA A 398 -26.56 -4.94 5.66
N ASP A 399 -25.70 -4.53 4.71
CA ASP A 399 -25.11 -3.18 4.62
C ASP A 399 -24.40 -2.72 5.91
N ASP A 400 -23.74 -3.65 6.61
CA ASP A 400 -22.96 -3.33 7.80
C ASP A 400 -21.78 -2.40 7.44
N PRO A 401 -21.69 -1.20 8.04
CA PRO A 401 -20.66 -0.21 7.69
C PRO A 401 -19.27 -0.60 8.19
N VAL A 402 -19.16 -1.38 9.26
CA VAL A 402 -17.88 -1.85 9.82
C VAL A 402 -17.30 -2.94 8.93
N LEU A 403 -18.11 -3.93 8.55
CA LEU A 403 -17.72 -4.98 7.61
C LEU A 403 -17.36 -4.38 6.25
N THR A 404 -18.16 -3.44 5.74
CA THR A 404 -17.88 -2.77 4.45
C THR A 404 -16.56 -2.01 4.49
N TRP A 405 -16.27 -1.31 5.59
CA TRP A 405 -14.97 -0.67 5.80
C TRP A 405 -13.82 -1.70 5.83
N MET A 406 -13.97 -2.80 6.55
CA MET A 406 -12.95 -3.86 6.64
C MET A 406 -12.71 -4.56 5.30
N MET A 407 -13.76 -4.82 4.51
CA MET A 407 -13.64 -5.38 3.16
C MET A 407 -12.81 -4.47 2.24
N GLY A 408 -12.98 -3.16 2.36
CA GLY A 408 -12.19 -2.16 1.61
C GLY A 408 -10.71 -2.10 2.01
N ASN A 409 -10.36 -2.61 3.19
CA ASN A 409 -8.98 -2.65 3.70
C ASN A 409 -8.21 -3.90 3.27
N VAL A 410 -8.89 -4.93 2.73
CA VAL A 410 -8.25 -6.21 2.42
C VAL A 410 -7.35 -6.11 1.19
N VAL A 411 -6.14 -6.59 1.38
CA VAL A 411 -5.10 -6.69 0.38
C VAL A 411 -4.74 -8.16 0.16
N LEU A 412 -4.53 -8.56 -1.10
CA LEU A 412 -3.96 -9.86 -1.43
C LEU A 412 -2.45 -9.88 -1.21
N LYS A 413 -1.98 -10.84 -0.40
CA LYS A 413 -0.57 -11.22 -0.37
C LYS A 413 -0.37 -12.55 -1.06
N GLN A 414 0.51 -12.57 -2.06
CA GLN A 414 0.88 -13.81 -2.75
C GLN A 414 1.84 -14.60 -1.87
N ALA A 415 1.52 -15.87 -1.60
CA ALA A 415 2.46 -16.77 -0.94
C ALA A 415 3.59 -17.17 -1.92
N ARG A 416 4.85 -17.17 -1.46
CA ARG A 416 5.97 -17.76 -2.21
C ARG A 416 5.88 -19.28 -2.09
N GLY A 417 5.26 -19.94 -3.07
CA GLY A 417 5.26 -21.40 -3.21
C GLY A 417 5.92 -21.80 -4.53
N GLY A 418 6.86 -22.75 -4.50
CA GLY A 418 7.66 -23.19 -5.66
C GLY A 418 6.91 -24.01 -6.71
N GLY A 419 5.61 -23.79 -6.90
CA GLY A 419 4.77 -24.49 -7.87
C GLY A 419 3.87 -23.53 -8.68
N PRO A 420 3.14 -24.03 -9.70
CA PRO A 420 2.34 -23.21 -10.61
C PRO A 420 1.06 -22.62 -10.00
N VAL A 421 0.66 -23.06 -8.81
CA VAL A 421 -0.56 -22.60 -8.12
C VAL A 421 -0.23 -21.40 -7.22
N LYS A 422 -0.81 -20.23 -7.54
CA LYS A 422 -0.71 -19.03 -6.71
C LYS A 422 -1.73 -19.12 -5.58
N TYR A 423 -1.24 -19.29 -4.35
CA TYR A 423 -2.07 -19.15 -3.15
C TYR A 423 -2.05 -17.70 -2.66
N PHE A 424 -3.21 -17.22 -2.22
CA PHE A 424 -3.38 -15.89 -1.65
C PHE A 424 -3.93 -15.99 -0.23
N TYR A 425 -3.64 -14.99 0.58
CA TYR A 425 -4.21 -14.84 1.91
C TYR A 425 -4.46 -13.34 2.18
N PRO A 426 -5.42 -13.01 3.06
CA PRO A 426 -5.76 -11.62 3.33
C PRO A 426 -4.66 -10.98 4.18
N THR A 427 -4.30 -9.74 3.85
CA THR A 427 -3.47 -8.86 4.68
C THR A 427 -4.04 -7.45 4.64
N LYS A 428 -3.46 -6.55 5.45
CA LYS A 428 -3.78 -5.13 5.49
C LYS A 428 -2.60 -4.27 5.06
N GLU A 429 -2.88 -3.07 4.56
CA GLU A 429 -1.87 -2.10 4.12
C GLU A 429 -1.15 -1.42 5.28
N ARG A 430 -1.91 -1.02 6.30
CA ARG A 430 -1.44 -0.38 7.53
C ARG A 430 -1.98 -1.17 8.72
N GLU A 431 -1.31 -1.09 9.88
CA GLU A 431 -1.79 -1.75 11.10
C GLU A 431 -3.19 -1.26 11.54
N SER A 432 -3.49 0.01 11.27
CA SER A 432 -4.78 0.67 11.52
C SER A 432 -5.90 0.23 10.57
N SER A 433 -5.57 -0.36 9.41
CA SER A 433 -6.53 -0.84 8.41
C SER A 433 -7.06 -2.22 8.83
N LYS A 434 -8.00 -2.26 9.77
CA LYS A 434 -8.53 -3.52 10.31
C LYS A 434 -9.26 -4.34 9.24
N ILE A 435 -9.12 -5.66 9.33
CA ILE A 435 -9.70 -6.64 8.39
C ILE A 435 -10.38 -7.80 9.11
N ASP A 436 -10.55 -7.70 10.44
CA ASP A 436 -10.94 -8.82 11.30
C ASP A 436 -12.30 -9.42 10.89
N GLY A 437 -13.27 -8.56 10.55
CA GLY A 437 -14.56 -8.97 10.01
C GLY A 437 -14.49 -9.62 8.61
N ALA A 438 -13.55 -9.18 7.76
CA ALA A 438 -13.33 -9.84 6.48
C ALA A 438 -12.71 -11.23 6.67
N VAL A 439 -11.77 -11.39 7.60
CA VAL A 439 -11.16 -12.68 7.93
C VAL A 439 -12.20 -13.64 8.50
N ALA A 440 -13.03 -13.19 9.44
CA ALA A 440 -14.12 -14.00 9.97
C ALA A 440 -15.17 -14.37 8.90
N LEU A 441 -15.49 -13.47 7.96
CA LEU A 441 -16.35 -13.80 6.82
C LEU A 441 -15.72 -14.89 5.93
N ILE A 442 -14.43 -14.78 5.61
CA ILE A 442 -13.69 -15.78 4.82
C ILE A 442 -13.70 -17.15 5.53
N MET A 443 -13.55 -17.17 6.86
CA MET A 443 -13.64 -18.41 7.64
C MET A 443 -15.04 -19.04 7.57
N ALA A 444 -16.10 -18.23 7.71
CA ALA A 444 -17.49 -18.69 7.61
C ALA A 444 -17.79 -19.26 6.21
N VAL A 445 -17.41 -18.55 5.15
CA VAL A 445 -17.52 -19.05 3.75
C VAL A 445 -16.73 -20.35 3.57
N GLY A 446 -15.55 -20.46 4.18
CA GLY A 446 -14.77 -21.69 4.14
C GLY A 446 -15.42 -22.88 4.85
N ARG A 447 -16.24 -22.64 5.87
CA ARG A 447 -17.07 -23.69 6.49
C ARG A 447 -18.25 -24.08 5.59
N ALA A 448 -18.89 -23.10 4.96
CA ALA A 448 -19.97 -23.35 3.99
C ALA A 448 -19.47 -24.19 2.80
N LEU A 449 -18.30 -23.88 2.25
CA LEU A 449 -17.65 -24.64 1.17
C LEU A 449 -17.30 -26.08 1.53
N ALA A 450 -16.91 -26.32 2.78
CA ALA A 450 -16.52 -27.64 3.25
C ALA A 450 -17.73 -28.52 3.61
N ALA A 451 -18.95 -27.95 3.63
CA ALA A 451 -20.15 -28.70 3.93
C ALA A 451 -20.47 -29.68 2.78
N PRO A 452 -20.83 -30.94 3.08
CA PRO A 452 -21.27 -31.87 2.05
C PRO A 452 -22.54 -31.35 1.36
N ALA A 453 -22.61 -31.49 0.04
CA ALA A 453 -23.85 -31.28 -0.72
C ALA A 453 -24.89 -32.31 -0.28
N GLU A 454 -26.15 -31.91 -0.13
CA GLU A 454 -27.23 -32.86 0.16
C GLU A 454 -27.44 -33.81 -1.02
N GLU A 455 -27.50 -35.11 -0.71
CA GLU A 455 -28.21 -36.05 -1.59
C GLU A 455 -29.70 -35.74 -1.48
N PRO A 456 -30.44 -35.63 -2.60
CA PRO A 456 -31.86 -35.33 -2.55
C PRO A 456 -32.60 -36.43 -1.77
N GLU A 457 -33.41 -36.05 -0.77
CA GLU A 457 -34.31 -36.96 -0.08
C GLU A 457 -35.31 -37.54 -1.10
N ILE A 458 -35.06 -38.77 -1.57
CA ILE A 458 -36.03 -39.52 -2.36
C ILE A 458 -37.12 -39.99 -1.40
N PHE A 459 -38.20 -39.22 -1.30
CA PHE A 459 -39.45 -39.70 -0.73
C PHE A 459 -40.04 -40.76 -1.66
N ALA A 460 -39.73 -42.04 -1.40
CA ALA A 460 -40.47 -43.15 -1.98
C ALA A 460 -41.74 -43.36 -1.14
N GLU A 461 -42.86 -42.78 -1.57
CA GLU A 461 -44.17 -43.24 -1.11
C GLU A 461 -44.40 -44.66 -1.64
N VAL A 462 -44.43 -45.62 -0.73
CA VAL A 462 -44.89 -46.98 -1.04
C VAL A 462 -46.41 -46.96 -1.00
N TRP A 463 -47.04 -47.02 -2.18
CA TRP A 463 -48.49 -47.17 -2.34
C TRP A 463 -48.99 -48.58 -2.00
#